data_AF-A0A955DJP3-F1
#
_entry.id   AF-A0A955DJP3-F1
#
_cell.length_a   1.000
_cell.length_b   1.000
_cell.length_c   1.000
_cell.angle_alpha   90.00
_cell.angle_beta   90.00
_cell.angle_gamma   90.00
#
_symmetry.space_group_name_H-M   'P 1'
#
loop_
_entity.id
_entity.type
_entity.pdbx_description
1 polymer ?
#
loop_
_entity_poly.entity_id
_entity_poly.type
_entity_poly.pdbx_seq_one_letter_code
_entity_poly.pdbx_strand_id
1 'polypeptide(L)'
;MNPGAIQGAAQHAANAPLTGAPLAGHGLWQGGTPFIDPMNIHDQWWLTVIPLVFLVAMAYKGTRVQDLAHYWRQVWLMTLQTLIGLILFAFGVHVLLEWIIPLLRG
;
A
#
# COMPACT_ATOMS: atom_id res chain seq x y z
N MET A 1 -32.11 -51.00 12.12
CA MET A 1 -31.65 -49.61 11.91
C MET A 1 -30.69 -49.27 13.03
N ASN A 2 -29.41 -49.11 12.72
CA ASN A 2 -28.35 -48.93 13.72
C ASN A 2 -28.23 -47.45 14.10
N PRO A 3 -28.53 -47.04 15.35
CA PRO A 3 -28.52 -45.65 15.79
C PRO A 3 -27.12 -45.01 15.80
N GLY A 4 -26.04 -45.80 15.70
CA GLY A 4 -24.68 -45.26 15.57
C GLY A 4 -24.37 -44.63 14.20
N ALA A 5 -25.07 -45.03 13.14
CA ALA A 5 -24.81 -44.54 11.77
C ALA A 5 -25.30 -43.09 11.54
N ILE A 6 -26.39 -42.71 12.20
CA ILE A 6 -26.95 -41.34 12.16
C ILE A 6 -26.15 -40.36 13.03
N GLN A 7 -25.55 -40.83 14.12
CA GLN A 7 -24.66 -40.00 14.95
C GLN A 7 -23.32 -39.69 14.26
N GLY A 8 -22.74 -40.65 13.53
CA GLY A 8 -21.52 -40.41 12.74
C GLY A 8 -21.73 -39.43 11.59
N ALA A 9 -22.86 -39.54 10.86
CA ALA A 9 -23.21 -38.60 9.79
C ALA A 9 -23.52 -37.19 10.31
N ALA A 10 -24.19 -37.07 11.48
CA ALA A 10 -24.46 -35.79 12.12
C ALA A 10 -23.18 -35.14 12.68
N GLN A 11 -22.23 -35.92 13.22
CA GLN A 11 -20.93 -35.43 13.67
C GLN A 11 -20.04 -34.98 12.51
N HIS A 12 -20.11 -35.63 11.35
CA HIS A 12 -19.43 -35.17 10.12
C HIS A 12 -20.05 -33.89 9.53
N ALA A 13 -21.36 -33.68 9.68
CA ALA A 13 -22.04 -32.44 9.27
C ALA A 13 -21.82 -31.29 10.26
N ALA A 14 -21.67 -31.58 11.55
CA ALA A 14 -21.41 -30.58 12.60
C ALA A 14 -19.94 -30.15 12.69
N ASN A 15 -19.01 -31.05 12.33
CA ASN A 15 -17.58 -30.77 12.21
C ASN A 15 -17.15 -30.46 10.76
N ALA A 16 -18.10 -30.41 9.82
CA ALA A 16 -17.85 -29.81 8.53
C ALA A 16 -17.47 -28.36 8.84
N PRO A 17 -16.23 -27.94 8.55
CA PRO A 17 -15.88 -26.57 8.80
C PRO A 17 -16.85 -25.75 7.97
N LEU A 18 -17.36 -24.63 8.49
CA LEU A 18 -18.20 -23.70 7.73
C LEU A 18 -17.46 -23.13 6.49
N THR A 19 -16.27 -23.64 6.18
CA THR A 19 -15.46 -23.43 5.01
C THR A 19 -15.78 -24.45 3.91
N GLY A 20 -16.27 -23.95 2.78
CA GLY A 20 -15.91 -24.51 1.48
C GLY A 20 -16.90 -25.51 0.89
N ALA A 21 -18.16 -25.10 0.69
CA ALA A 21 -18.81 -25.50 -0.54
C ALA A 21 -17.86 -25.08 -1.70
N PRO A 22 -17.43 -25.99 -2.59
CA PRO A 22 -16.74 -25.59 -3.79
C PRO A 22 -17.78 -24.88 -4.68
N LEU A 23 -17.99 -23.59 -4.43
CA LEU A 23 -18.60 -22.72 -5.41
C LEU A 23 -17.71 -22.88 -6.65
N ALA A 24 -18.25 -23.48 -7.70
CA ALA A 24 -17.65 -23.55 -9.01
C ALA A 24 -17.51 -22.12 -9.55
N GLY A 25 -16.49 -21.44 -9.04
CA GLY A 25 -16.25 -20.03 -9.14
C GLY A 25 -14.87 -19.85 -8.52
N HIS A 26 -13.86 -19.97 -9.36
CA HIS A 26 -12.52 -19.41 -9.20
C HIS A 26 -12.69 -17.91 -8.95
N GLY A 27 -13.19 -17.59 -7.77
CA GLY A 27 -13.57 -16.26 -7.39
C GLY A 27 -12.32 -15.41 -7.40
N LEU A 28 -12.42 -14.28 -8.10
CA LEU A 28 -11.48 -13.15 -8.13
C LEU A 28 -11.17 -12.56 -6.73
N TRP A 29 -11.57 -13.26 -5.66
CA TRP A 29 -11.71 -12.80 -4.28
C TRP A 29 -10.94 -13.66 -3.27
N GLN A 30 -10.09 -14.61 -3.72
CA GLN A 30 -9.25 -15.46 -2.85
C GLN A 30 -8.12 -14.70 -2.11
N GLY A 31 -8.34 -13.43 -1.73
CA GLY A 31 -7.38 -12.67 -0.92
C GLY A 31 -5.97 -12.57 -1.51
N GLY A 32 -5.77 -13.01 -2.75
CA GLY A 32 -4.59 -12.73 -3.54
C GLY A 32 -4.65 -11.24 -3.79
N THR A 33 -3.84 -10.48 -3.07
CA THR A 33 -3.60 -9.10 -3.41
C THR A 33 -2.45 -9.07 -4.41
N PRO A 34 -2.70 -9.17 -5.73
CA PRO A 34 -1.63 -9.28 -6.73
C PRO A 34 -0.62 -8.12 -6.71
N PHE A 35 -0.94 -7.03 -5.99
CA PHE A 35 -0.08 -5.86 -5.81
C PHE A 35 0.28 -5.54 -4.35
N ILE A 36 -0.49 -6.02 -3.36
CA ILE A 36 -0.23 -5.77 -1.92
C ILE A 36 0.55 -6.93 -1.28
N ASP A 37 0.84 -7.99 -2.04
CA ASP A 37 1.81 -9.00 -1.61
C ASP A 37 3.17 -8.31 -1.40
N PRO A 38 3.84 -8.49 -0.24
CA PRO A 38 5.05 -7.73 0.08
C PRO A 38 6.16 -8.08 -0.92
N MET A 39 6.36 -7.19 -1.89
CA MET A 39 7.53 -7.23 -2.74
C MET A 39 8.77 -7.10 -1.85
N ASN A 40 9.78 -7.94 -2.06
CA ASN A 40 11.02 -7.95 -1.26
C ASN A 40 11.92 -6.74 -1.58
N ILE A 41 11.37 -5.53 -1.40
CA ILE A 41 11.98 -4.21 -1.60
C ILE A 41 11.79 -3.39 -0.31
N HIS A 42 11.62 -4.06 0.83
CA HIS A 42 11.39 -3.38 2.10
C HIS A 42 12.61 -2.53 2.50
N ASP A 43 13.82 -3.00 2.23
CA ASP A 43 15.07 -2.27 2.56
C ASP A 43 15.38 -1.11 1.58
N GLN A 44 14.77 -1.14 0.40
CA GLN A 44 15.00 -0.18 -0.69
C GLN A 44 13.76 0.67 -0.98
N TRP A 45 12.82 0.75 -0.04
CA TRP A 45 11.59 1.52 -0.19
C TRP A 45 11.84 3.00 -0.54
N TRP A 46 12.92 3.59 -0.04
CA TRP A 46 13.28 4.99 -0.30
C TRP A 46 13.66 5.23 -1.77
N LEU A 47 14.18 4.20 -2.47
CA LEU A 47 14.52 4.25 -3.88
C LEU A 47 13.28 4.36 -4.76
N THR A 48 12.13 3.82 -4.33
CA THR A 48 10.87 3.87 -5.11
C THR A 48 10.16 5.22 -5.01
N VAL A 49 10.49 6.03 -3.99
CA VAL A 49 9.97 7.40 -3.84
C VAL A 49 10.47 8.31 -4.96
N ILE A 50 11.74 8.17 -5.37
CA ILE A 50 12.35 8.98 -6.43
C ILE A 50 11.60 8.82 -7.78
N PRO A 51 11.42 7.61 -8.33
CA PRO A 51 10.68 7.42 -9.58
C PRO A 51 9.20 7.79 -9.41
N LEU A 52 8.58 7.57 -8.24
CA LEU A 52 7.20 7.97 -7.99
C LEU A 52 7.01 9.49 -8.11
N VAL A 53 7.83 10.27 -7.41
CA VAL A 53 7.73 11.74 -7.42
C VAL A 53 8.05 12.28 -8.82
N PHE A 54 9.02 11.70 -9.51
CA PHE A 54 9.36 12.04 -10.89
C PHE A 54 8.19 11.76 -11.85
N LEU A 55 7.56 10.58 -11.77
CA LEU A 55 6.42 10.23 -12.61
C LEU A 55 5.21 11.12 -12.34
N VAL A 56 4.95 11.48 -11.08
CA VAL A 56 3.91 12.45 -10.72
C VAL A 56 4.20 13.83 -11.32
N ALA A 57 5.43 14.31 -11.22
CA ALA A 57 5.84 15.59 -11.81
C ALA A 57 5.72 15.56 -13.34
N MET A 58 6.12 14.45 -13.98
CA MET A 58 6.00 14.22 -15.42
C MET A 58 4.53 14.26 -15.87
N ALA A 59 3.65 13.54 -15.18
CA ALA A 59 2.21 13.49 -15.48
C ALA A 59 1.55 14.86 -15.27
N TYR A 60 1.88 15.55 -14.18
CA TYR A 60 1.34 16.87 -13.89
C TYR A 60 1.77 17.91 -14.93
N LYS A 61 3.07 18.00 -15.21
CA LYS A 61 3.58 18.97 -16.20
C LYS A 61 3.19 18.58 -17.63
N GLY A 62 3.00 17.29 -17.91
CA GLY A 62 2.56 16.80 -19.22
C GLY A 62 1.16 17.28 -19.60
N THR A 63 0.28 17.48 -18.63
CA THR A 63 -1.08 18.01 -18.88
C THR A 63 -1.17 19.53 -18.82
N ARG A 64 -0.22 20.19 -18.16
CA ARG A 64 -0.28 21.63 -17.85
C ARG A 64 0.63 22.52 -18.68
N VAL A 65 1.69 21.99 -19.28
CA VAL A 65 2.66 22.78 -20.04
C VAL A 65 2.38 22.71 -21.54
N GLN A 66 2.29 23.86 -22.20
CA GLN A 66 2.09 23.98 -23.65
C GLN A 66 3.42 24.07 -24.43
N ASP A 67 4.51 24.49 -23.78
CA ASP A 67 5.83 24.67 -24.38
C ASP A 67 6.81 23.55 -23.94
N LEU A 68 7.23 22.72 -24.89
CA LEU A 68 8.12 21.59 -24.65
C LEU A 68 9.57 22.01 -24.39
N ALA A 69 10.00 23.21 -24.80
CA ALA A 69 11.39 23.66 -24.65
C ALA A 69 11.85 23.69 -23.18
N HIS A 70 10.93 23.97 -22.27
CA HIS A 70 11.18 24.08 -20.84
C HIS A 70 10.63 22.91 -20.02
N TYR A 71 10.02 21.93 -20.68
CA TYR A 71 9.31 20.82 -20.04
C TYR A 71 10.20 20.05 -19.07
N TRP A 72 11.32 19.50 -19.55
CA TRP A 72 12.23 18.70 -18.73
C TRP A 72 12.81 19.46 -17.55
N ARG A 73 13.20 20.73 -17.75
CA ARG A 73 13.70 21.57 -16.65
C ARG A 73 12.64 21.76 -15.57
N GLN A 74 11.39 21.99 -15.95
CA GLN A 74 10.29 22.17 -15.01
C GLN A 74 9.92 20.88 -14.28
N VAL A 75 9.96 19.73 -14.95
CA VAL A 75 9.72 18.41 -14.33
C VAL A 75 10.79 18.14 -13.26
N TRP A 76 12.07 18.35 -13.59
CA TRP A 76 13.16 18.16 -12.63
C TRP A 76 13.06 19.12 -11.43
N LEU A 77 12.77 20.40 -11.67
CA LEU A 77 12.59 21.38 -10.60
C LEU A 77 11.41 21.00 -9.68
N MET A 78 10.29 20.58 -10.24
CA MET A 78 9.13 20.16 -9.46
C MET A 78 9.42 18.87 -8.66
N THR A 79 10.14 17.93 -9.26
CA THR A 79 10.57 16.68 -8.60
C THR A 79 11.45 16.99 -7.39
N LEU A 80 12.48 17.81 -7.57
CA LEU A 80 13.38 18.27 -6.50
C LEU A 80 12.62 19.03 -5.41
N GLN A 81 11.74 19.96 -5.79
CA GLN A 81 10.94 20.73 -4.84
C GLN A 81 10.05 19.81 -3.99
N THR A 82 9.44 18.79 -4.60
CA THR A 82 8.58 17.84 -3.89
C THR A 82 9.38 16.96 -2.95
N LEU A 83 10.55 16.47 -3.38
CA LEU A 83 11.47 15.71 -2.53
C LEU A 83 11.95 16.53 -1.33
N ILE A 84 12.40 17.76 -1.56
CA ILE A 84 12.82 18.67 -0.50
C ILE A 84 11.66 18.96 0.46
N GLY A 85 10.45 19.21 -0.07
CA GLY A 85 9.26 19.41 0.73
C GLY A 85 8.94 18.22 1.63
N LEU A 86 9.07 17.00 1.11
CA LEU A 86 8.86 15.76 1.88
C LEU A 86 9.91 15.61 2.99
N ILE A 87 11.18 15.88 2.70
CA ILE A 87 12.28 15.80 3.68
C ILE A 87 12.08 16.82 4.79
N LEU A 88 11.77 18.07 4.42
CA LEU A 88 11.49 19.14 5.38
C LEU A 88 10.26 18.82 6.23
N PHE A 89 9.23 18.23 5.64
CA PHE A 89 8.05 17.79 6.38
C PHE A 89 8.37 16.70 7.39
N ALA A 90 9.10 15.66 6.98
CA ALA A 90 9.54 14.59 7.87
C ALA A 90 10.42 15.12 9.02
N PHE A 91 11.37 15.99 8.69
CA PHE A 91 12.21 16.66 9.68
C PHE A 91 11.37 17.53 10.64
N GLY A 92 10.42 18.29 10.11
CA GLY A 92 9.51 19.12 10.91
C GLY A 92 8.69 18.29 11.90
N VAL A 93 8.16 17.13 11.47
CA VAL A 93 7.46 16.20 12.36
C VAL A 93 8.41 15.65 13.43
N HIS A 94 9.64 15.29 13.08
CA HIS A 94 10.62 14.79 14.05
C HIS A 94 10.93 15.82 15.13
N VAL A 95 11.26 17.06 14.75
CA VAL A 95 11.50 18.16 15.68
C VAL A 95 10.25 18.45 16.53
N LEU A 96 9.06 18.44 15.91
CA LEU A 96 7.80 18.64 16.60
C LEU A 96 7.59 17.59 17.70
N LEU A 97 7.85 16.32 17.41
CA LEU A 97 7.73 15.23 18.40
C LEU A 97 8.74 15.38 19.52
N GLU A 98 10.01 15.66 19.21
CA GLU A 98 11.06 15.84 20.23
C GLU A 98 10.83 17.05 21.13
N TRP A 99 10.16 18.10 20.65
CA TRP A 99 9.89 19.29 21.44
C TRP A 99 8.54 19.22 22.19
N ILE A 100 7.49 18.72 21.56
CA ILE A 100 6.14 18.68 22.15
C ILE A 100 6.00 17.57 23.19
N ILE A 101 6.56 16.38 22.95
CA ILE A 101 6.44 15.25 23.88
C ILE A 101 7.07 15.55 25.27
N PRO A 102 8.29 16.10 25.39
CA PRO A 102 8.83 16.41 26.72
C PRO A 102 8.05 17.51 27.41
N LEU A 103 7.46 18.46 26.67
CA LEU A 103 6.62 19.52 27.24
C LEU A 103 5.33 18.96 27.85
N LEU A 104 4.81 17.85 27.32
CA LEU A 104 3.60 17.20 27.83
C LEU A 104 3.88 16.24 29.00
N ARG A 105 5.12 15.72 29.10
CA ARG A 105 5.53 14.80 30.17
C ARG A 105 6.14 15.52 31.39
N GLY A 106 6.55 16.78 31.24
CA GLY A 106 7.09 17.64 32.29
C GLY A 106 6.03 18.38 33.11
#